data_AF-A0A7Y2A723-F1
#
_entry.id   AF-A0A7Y2A723-F1
#
_cell.length_a   1.000
_cell.length_b   1.000
_cell.length_c   1.000
_cell.angle_alpha   90.00
_cell.angle_beta   90.00
_cell.angle_gamma   90.00
#
_symmetry.space_group_name_H-M   'P 1'
#
loop_
_entity.id
_entity.type
_entity.pdbx_description
1 polymer ?
#
loop_
_entity_poly.entity_id
_entity_poly.type
_entity_poly.pdbx_seq_one_letter_code
_entity_poly.pdbx_strand_id
1 'polypeptide(L)'
;MGIFQIEGGHQLKGEIHPQGAKNEALQILCAVLLTSEKVRIENIPDIRDVNKLIGILKNLGVKVEAKGKGTYTFQADDLNLEYLESELFKKEGSSLRGSIMIVGPLLARFGKGYIPRPGGDKIGRRRLDTHFKGFIDLGAKFRYNKEERFYGVEAPDGLTGTYMLLDQASVTGTANIVMAAVLAKGTTTIYNAACEPYLQQLCKMLNKMGAMIDGVGSNMLMIEGVTELGGCEHRILPDMIEIGSWIGLAAMTKSELTIKDV
;
A
#
# COMPACT_ATOMS: atom_id res chain seq x y z
N MET A 1 0.45 30.19 -1.07
CA MET A 1 -0.71 29.29 -1.30
C MET A 1 -1.09 29.45 -2.75
N GLY A 2 -1.17 28.38 -3.53
CA GLY A 2 -1.58 28.46 -4.94
C GLY A 2 -3.08 28.73 -5.06
N ILE A 3 -3.49 29.49 -6.07
CA ILE A 3 -4.90 29.75 -6.41
C ILE A 3 -5.11 29.29 -7.85
N PHE A 4 -6.20 28.55 -8.09
CA PHE A 4 -6.65 28.23 -9.44
C PHE A 4 -7.80 29.18 -9.80
N GLN A 5 -7.62 29.97 -10.86
CA GLN A 5 -8.70 30.76 -11.47
C GLN A 5 -9.17 30.03 -12.72
N ILE A 6 -10.45 29.70 -12.77
CA ILE A 6 -11.06 28.95 -13.88
C ILE A 6 -12.14 29.82 -14.50
N GLU A 7 -12.03 30.08 -15.80
CA GLU A 7 -13.08 30.68 -16.61
C GLU A 7 -13.98 29.57 -17.18
N GLY A 8 -15.28 29.69 -16.95
CA GLY A 8 -16.27 28.70 -17.41
C GLY A 8 -16.74 28.94 -18.85
N GLY A 9 -17.54 28.01 -19.38
CA GLY A 9 -18.18 28.15 -20.70
C GLY A 9 -17.36 27.59 -21.87
N HIS A 10 -16.21 26.99 -21.61
CA HIS A 10 -15.37 26.36 -22.63
C HIS A 10 -15.68 24.87 -22.79
N GLN A 11 -15.78 24.43 -24.05
CA GLN A 11 -15.73 23.01 -24.40
C GLN A 11 -14.29 22.57 -24.54
N LEU A 12 -14.01 21.37 -24.07
CA LEU A 12 -12.71 20.72 -24.13
C LEU A 12 -12.68 19.75 -25.33
N LYS A 13 -11.52 19.63 -25.96
CA LYS A 13 -11.24 18.61 -26.97
C LYS A 13 -9.80 18.16 -26.86
N GLY A 14 -9.58 16.85 -26.95
CA GLY A 14 -8.23 16.29 -26.99
C GLY A 14 -8.09 14.95 -26.30
N GLU A 15 -6.85 14.61 -25.99
CA GLU A 15 -6.48 13.31 -25.42
C GLU A 15 -5.83 13.48 -24.05
N ILE A 16 -6.14 12.55 -23.15
CA ILE A 16 -5.57 12.50 -21.81
C ILE A 16 -5.00 11.09 -21.58
N HIS A 17 -3.81 11.04 -20.98
CA HIS A 17 -3.19 9.81 -20.50
C HIS A 17 -3.21 9.87 -18.97
N PRO A 18 -4.08 9.10 -18.30
CA PRO A 18 -4.13 9.06 -16.85
C PRO A 18 -2.79 8.60 -16.28
N GLN A 19 -2.48 9.11 -15.08
CA GLN A 19 -1.32 8.66 -14.34
C GLN A 19 -1.61 7.31 -13.68
N GLY A 20 -0.59 6.63 -13.17
CA GLY A 20 -0.82 5.45 -12.36
C GLY A 20 -1.61 5.75 -11.09
N ALA A 21 -2.38 4.77 -10.64
CA ALA A 21 -3.25 4.92 -9.50
C ALA A 21 -2.48 5.15 -8.19
N LYS A 22 -2.76 6.26 -7.50
CA LYS A 22 -2.14 6.56 -6.20
C LYS A 22 -2.32 5.40 -5.20
N ASN A 23 -3.55 4.90 -5.09
CA ASN A 23 -3.91 3.94 -4.07
C ASN A 23 -3.32 2.55 -4.33
N GLU A 24 -3.06 2.20 -5.60
CA GLU A 24 -2.27 1.03 -5.96
C GLU A 24 -0.80 1.28 -5.65
N ALA A 25 -0.23 2.41 -6.09
CA ALA A 25 1.16 2.77 -5.85
C ALA A 25 1.55 2.67 -4.37
N LEU A 26 0.72 3.21 -3.46
CA LEU A 26 0.99 3.13 -2.03
C LEU A 26 1.05 1.69 -1.49
N GLN A 27 0.21 0.77 -2.00
CA GLN A 27 0.20 -0.63 -1.60
C GLN A 27 1.40 -1.39 -2.18
N ILE A 28 1.60 -1.26 -3.49
CA ILE A 28 2.67 -1.91 -4.26
C ILE A 28 4.06 -1.52 -3.75
N LEU A 29 4.26 -0.24 -3.43
CA LEU A 29 5.53 0.24 -2.90
C LEU A 29 5.81 -0.29 -1.49
N CYS A 30 4.80 -0.63 -0.69
CA CYS A 30 5.03 -1.31 0.59
C CYS A 30 5.39 -2.78 0.37
N ALA A 31 4.81 -3.45 -0.64
CA ALA A 31 5.07 -4.86 -0.93
C ALA A 31 6.53 -5.14 -1.35
N VAL A 32 7.28 -4.14 -1.84
CA VAL A 32 8.72 -4.30 -2.15
C VAL A 32 9.53 -4.67 -0.90
N LEU A 33 9.02 -4.36 0.29
CA LEU A 33 9.66 -4.74 1.55
C LEU A 33 9.55 -6.24 1.81
N LEU A 34 8.77 -7.02 1.06
CA LEU A 34 8.59 -8.46 1.26
C LEU A 34 9.69 -9.33 0.64
N THR A 35 10.62 -8.75 -0.12
CA THR A 35 11.74 -9.48 -0.72
C THR A 35 13.05 -8.69 -0.60
N SER A 36 14.18 -9.40 -0.56
CA SER A 36 15.51 -8.79 -0.75
C SER A 36 15.88 -8.63 -2.22
N GLU A 37 15.18 -9.29 -3.13
CA GLU A 37 15.43 -9.19 -4.56
C GLU A 37 14.95 -7.86 -5.15
N LYS A 38 15.43 -7.54 -6.34
CA LYS A 38 15.09 -6.29 -7.03
C LYS A 38 13.67 -6.38 -7.61
N VAL A 39 12.86 -5.38 -7.30
CA VAL A 39 11.50 -5.22 -7.83
C VAL A 39 11.46 -3.99 -8.74
N ARG A 40 10.96 -4.15 -9.96
CA ARG A 40 10.82 -3.05 -10.93
C ARG A 40 9.35 -2.65 -11.04
N ILE A 41 9.06 -1.37 -10.75
CA ILE A 41 7.72 -0.82 -10.81
C ILE A 41 7.65 0.27 -11.88
N GLU A 42 6.70 0.11 -12.80
CA GLU A 42 6.37 1.08 -13.85
C GLU A 42 5.08 1.84 -13.55
N ASN A 43 4.93 2.99 -14.21
CA ASN A 43 3.76 3.86 -14.12
C ASN A 43 3.50 4.40 -12.70
N ILE A 44 4.56 4.71 -11.93
CA ILE A 44 4.42 5.39 -10.63
C ILE A 44 4.01 6.86 -10.87
N PRO A 45 2.90 7.33 -10.28
CA PRO A 45 2.48 8.73 -10.40
C PRO A 45 3.41 9.67 -9.62
N ASP A 46 3.71 10.84 -10.20
CA ASP A 46 4.53 11.87 -9.57
C ASP A 46 3.67 12.77 -8.67
N ILE A 47 3.32 12.23 -7.51
CA ILE A 47 2.45 12.89 -6.53
C ILE A 47 3.06 12.87 -5.14
N ARG A 48 2.76 13.93 -4.37
CA ARG A 48 3.38 14.19 -3.06
C ARG A 48 3.33 13.00 -2.11
N ASP A 49 2.19 12.31 -2.01
CA ASP A 49 2.02 11.19 -1.08
C ASP A 49 2.92 9.99 -1.46
N VAL A 50 3.04 9.70 -2.77
CA VAL A 50 3.90 8.61 -3.29
C VAL A 50 5.37 8.96 -3.13
N ASN A 51 5.75 10.19 -3.45
CA ASN A 51 7.12 10.68 -3.28
C ASN A 51 7.56 10.66 -1.80
N LYS A 52 6.65 10.98 -0.87
CA LYS A 52 6.90 10.82 0.57
C LYS A 52 7.12 9.36 0.96
N LEU A 53 6.31 8.43 0.45
CA LEU A 53 6.49 7.01 0.73
C LEU A 53 7.84 6.51 0.21
N ILE A 54 8.23 6.88 -1.02
CA ILE A 54 9.55 6.57 -1.57
C ILE A 54 10.67 7.13 -0.68
N GLY A 55 10.50 8.34 -0.13
CA GLY A 55 11.43 8.93 0.83
C GLY A 55 11.56 8.10 2.12
N ILE A 56 10.43 7.68 2.71
CA ILE A 56 10.41 6.81 3.90
C ILE A 56 11.12 5.48 3.61
N LEU A 57 10.86 4.86 2.44
CA LEU A 57 11.52 3.62 2.03
C LEU A 57 13.04 3.80 1.89
N LYS A 58 13.49 4.90 1.29
CA LYS A 58 14.93 5.24 1.21
C LYS A 58 15.56 5.39 2.59
N ASN A 59 14.90 6.11 3.50
CA ASN A 59 15.39 6.31 4.87
C ASN A 59 15.43 5.00 5.67
N LEU A 60 14.52 4.07 5.37
CA LEU A 60 14.52 2.71 5.91
C LEU A 60 15.64 1.82 5.33
N GLY A 61 16.38 2.29 4.31
CA GLY A 61 17.49 1.54 3.69
C GLY A 61 17.15 0.88 2.35
N VAL A 62 15.93 1.06 1.82
CA VAL A 62 15.58 0.55 0.48
C VAL A 62 16.40 1.29 -0.57
N LYS A 63 17.15 0.54 -1.39
CA LYS A 63 17.88 1.09 -2.54
C LYS A 63 16.87 1.39 -3.64
N VAL A 64 16.72 2.67 -4.00
CA VAL A 64 15.76 3.13 -5.02
C VAL A 64 16.49 3.81 -6.17
N GLU A 65 16.35 3.25 -7.37
CA GLU A 65 16.95 3.80 -8.60
C GLU A 65 15.83 4.19 -9.58
N ALA A 66 15.88 5.42 -10.10
CA ALA A 66 15.01 5.82 -11.20
C ALA A 66 15.54 5.24 -12.52
N LYS A 67 14.65 4.66 -13.34
CA LYS A 67 14.98 4.09 -14.67
C LYS A 67 14.31 4.84 -15.82
N GLY A 68 13.55 5.88 -15.52
CA GLY A 68 12.82 6.69 -16.49
C GLY A 68 11.63 7.37 -15.84
N LYS A 69 10.83 8.08 -16.63
CA LYS A 69 9.61 8.73 -16.15
C LYS A 69 8.65 7.68 -15.56
N GLY A 70 8.32 7.82 -14.28
CA GLY A 70 7.41 6.92 -13.57
C GLY A 70 7.92 5.48 -13.42
N THR A 71 9.21 5.20 -13.65
CA THR A 71 9.76 3.85 -13.55
C THR A 71 10.92 3.81 -12.56
N TYR A 72 10.83 2.90 -11.59
CA TYR A 72 11.81 2.76 -10.51
C TYR A 72 12.12 1.30 -10.23
N THR A 73 13.33 1.02 -9.76
CA THR A 73 13.66 -0.26 -9.13
C THR A 73 13.89 -0.07 -7.64
N PHE A 74 13.39 -1.01 -6.85
CA PHE A 74 13.48 -1.05 -5.39
C PHE A 74 14.20 -2.34 -4.97
N GLN A 75 15.10 -2.26 -4.01
CA GLN A 75 15.77 -3.43 -3.44
C GLN A 75 15.90 -3.25 -1.92
N ALA A 76 15.30 -4.18 -1.17
CA ALA A 76 15.18 -4.16 0.30
C ALA A 76 16.01 -5.29 0.93
N ASP A 77 17.31 -5.30 0.61
CA ASP A 77 18.30 -6.30 1.04
C ASP A 77 19.10 -5.88 2.29
N ASP A 78 19.13 -4.58 2.62
CA ASP A 78 19.87 -4.05 3.77
C ASP A 78 19.07 -2.92 4.46
N LEU A 79 18.07 -3.31 5.26
CA LEU A 79 17.17 -2.36 5.91
C LEU A 79 17.70 -1.91 7.27
N ASN A 80 17.65 -0.60 7.50
CA ASN A 80 17.92 0.02 8.79
C ASN A 80 16.65 0.01 9.65
N LEU A 81 16.45 -1.05 10.44
CA LEU A 81 15.26 -1.16 11.31
C LEU A 81 15.27 -0.18 12.49
N GLU A 82 16.42 0.38 12.87
CA GLU A 82 16.51 1.40 13.93
C GLU A 82 15.85 2.72 13.51
N TYR A 83 15.80 2.99 12.20
CA TYR A 83 15.08 4.16 11.67
C TYR A 83 13.60 4.17 12.09
N LEU A 84 12.98 3.01 12.28
CA LEU A 84 11.57 2.88 12.67
C LEU A 84 11.27 3.42 14.07
N GLU A 85 12.28 3.51 14.94
CA GLU A 85 12.18 4.06 16.29
C GLU A 85 12.52 5.56 16.33
N SER A 86 13.09 6.09 15.24
CA SER A 86 13.58 7.47 15.17
C SER A 86 12.47 8.52 15.18
N GLU A 87 12.80 9.71 15.68
CA GLU A 87 11.93 10.90 15.58
C GLU A 87 11.64 11.30 14.12
N LEU A 88 12.56 10.99 13.20
CA LEU A 88 12.38 11.24 11.77
C LEU A 88 11.22 10.40 11.21
N PHE A 89 11.21 9.09 11.48
CA PHE A 89 10.12 8.22 11.06
C PHE A 89 8.79 8.64 11.68
N LYS A 90 8.78 9.06 12.96
CA LYS A 90 7.58 9.59 13.63
C LYS A 90 6.99 10.79 12.88
N LYS A 91 7.84 11.74 12.50
CA LYS A 91 7.43 12.95 11.75
C LYS A 91 6.97 12.62 10.33
N GLU A 92 7.71 11.79 9.61
CA GLU A 92 7.41 11.45 8.21
C GLU A 92 6.16 10.59 8.09
N GLY A 93 6.08 9.51 8.89
CA GLY A 93 4.96 8.56 8.88
C GLY A 93 3.65 9.17 9.39
N SER A 94 3.69 10.06 10.40
CA SER A 94 2.47 10.78 10.83
C SER A 94 1.92 11.74 9.77
N SER A 95 2.78 12.20 8.84
CA SER A 95 2.39 13.09 7.74
C SER A 95 1.80 12.35 6.52
N LEU A 96 1.88 11.02 6.50
CA LEU A 96 1.37 10.16 5.45
C LEU A 96 0.59 9.00 6.08
N ARG A 97 -0.74 9.07 6.04
CA ARG A 97 -1.61 8.01 6.57
C ARG A 97 -1.32 6.62 5.97
N GLY A 98 -0.92 6.58 4.70
CA GLY A 98 -0.56 5.33 4.01
C GLY A 98 0.68 4.62 4.57
N SER A 99 1.48 5.28 5.41
CA SER A 99 2.66 4.68 6.06
C SER A 99 2.34 3.47 6.93
N ILE A 100 1.09 3.34 7.40
CA ILE A 100 0.61 2.16 8.14
C ILE A 100 0.81 0.84 7.37
N MET A 101 0.82 0.89 6.04
CA MET A 101 0.97 -0.28 5.18
C MET A 101 2.39 -0.83 5.12
N ILE A 102 3.38 -0.11 5.68
CA ILE A 102 4.75 -0.61 5.85
C ILE A 102 4.81 -1.70 6.92
N VAL A 103 3.86 -1.71 7.87
CA VAL A 103 3.88 -2.60 9.02
C VAL A 103 3.69 -4.05 8.64
N GLY A 104 2.71 -4.36 7.78
CA GLY A 104 2.43 -5.72 7.34
C GLY A 104 3.67 -6.44 6.81
N PRO A 105 4.36 -5.89 5.79
CA PRO A 105 5.53 -6.55 5.23
C PRO A 105 6.75 -6.59 6.17
N LEU A 106 6.92 -5.58 7.04
CA LEU A 106 7.98 -5.63 8.05
C LEU A 106 7.71 -6.68 9.13
N LEU A 107 6.47 -6.80 9.57
CA LEU A 107 6.04 -7.82 10.52
C LEU A 107 6.23 -9.22 9.92
N ALA A 108 5.91 -9.39 8.64
CA ALA A 108 6.07 -10.65 7.90
C ALA A 108 7.54 -11.11 7.82
N ARG A 109 8.46 -10.22 7.44
CA ARG A 109 9.88 -10.57 7.24
C ARG A 109 10.76 -10.49 8.47
N PHE A 110 10.52 -9.50 9.32
CA PHE A 110 11.41 -9.15 10.43
C PHE A 110 10.77 -9.36 11.79
N GLY A 111 9.52 -9.82 11.84
CA GLY A 111 8.80 -10.06 13.09
C GLY A 111 8.53 -8.79 13.90
N LYS A 112 8.75 -7.60 13.34
CA LYS A 112 8.52 -6.33 14.03
C LYS A 112 8.07 -5.23 13.10
N GLY A 113 7.17 -4.39 13.58
CA GLY A 113 6.64 -3.24 12.87
C GLY A 113 6.29 -2.12 13.83
N TYR A 114 6.39 -0.90 13.32
CA TYR A 114 6.34 0.31 14.13
C TYR A 114 5.32 1.28 13.54
N ILE A 115 4.45 1.81 14.38
CA ILE A 115 3.33 2.65 13.94
C ILE A 115 3.41 4.01 14.62
N PRO A 116 3.74 5.07 13.86
CA PRO A 116 3.54 6.41 14.37
C PRO A 116 2.03 6.63 14.49
N ARG A 117 1.58 7.17 15.63
CA ARG A 117 0.17 7.53 15.82
C ARG A 117 -0.25 8.43 14.64
N PRO A 118 -1.17 7.98 13.76
CA PRO A 118 -1.60 8.81 12.65
C PRO A 118 -2.22 10.09 13.21
N GLY A 119 -1.97 11.22 12.55
CA GLY A 119 -2.69 12.45 12.86
C GLY A 119 -4.21 12.31 12.66
N GLY A 120 -4.96 13.33 13.11
CA GLY A 120 -6.39 13.43 12.81
C GLY A 120 -6.65 13.66 11.31
N ASP A 121 -7.57 12.90 10.73
CA ASP A 121 -8.02 13.06 9.34
C ASP A 121 -9.25 13.97 9.29
N LYS A 122 -9.23 15.00 8.44
CA LYS A 122 -10.33 15.98 8.30
C LYS A 122 -11.60 15.37 7.68
N ILE A 123 -11.50 14.21 7.04
CA ILE A 123 -12.61 13.59 6.30
C ILE A 123 -13.50 12.74 7.24
N GLY A 124 -12.99 12.23 8.37
CA GLY A 124 -13.78 11.46 9.34
C GLY A 124 -12.97 10.51 10.24
N ARG A 125 -13.66 9.83 11.18
CA ARG A 125 -13.06 8.80 12.06
C ARG A 125 -12.78 7.51 11.27
N ARG A 126 -11.65 7.46 10.58
CA ARG A 126 -11.14 6.23 9.98
C ARG A 126 -10.31 5.48 11.02
N ARG A 127 -10.84 4.39 11.56
CA ARG A 127 -10.18 3.56 12.57
C ARG A 127 -9.09 2.71 11.93
N LEU A 128 -8.06 2.36 12.71
CA LEU A 128 -7.02 1.42 12.29
C LEU A 128 -7.25 0.01 12.83
N ASP A 129 -8.37 -0.21 13.52
CA ASP A 129 -8.71 -1.44 14.23
C ASP A 129 -8.58 -2.68 13.35
N THR A 130 -8.99 -2.63 12.08
CA THR A 130 -8.87 -3.76 11.14
C THR A 130 -7.43 -4.23 10.97
N HIS A 131 -6.48 -3.31 10.84
CA HIS A 131 -5.07 -3.66 10.69
C HIS A 131 -4.57 -4.40 11.93
N PHE A 132 -4.89 -3.84 13.10
CA PHE A 132 -4.41 -4.34 14.37
C PHE A 132 -5.01 -5.70 14.71
N LYS A 133 -6.34 -5.83 14.59
CA LYS A 133 -7.03 -7.10 14.82
C LYS A 133 -6.49 -8.20 13.90
N GLY A 134 -6.36 -7.92 12.61
CA GLY A 134 -5.80 -8.89 11.67
C GLY A 134 -4.37 -9.32 12.01
N PHE A 135 -3.52 -8.42 12.49
CA PHE A 135 -2.19 -8.81 12.99
C PHE A 135 -2.23 -9.65 14.26
N ILE A 136 -3.12 -9.32 15.21
CA ILE A 136 -3.32 -10.13 16.44
C ILE A 136 -3.81 -11.53 16.07
N ASP A 137 -4.75 -11.62 15.13
CA ASP A 137 -5.31 -12.89 14.67
C ASP A 137 -4.22 -13.76 14.02
N LEU A 138 -3.24 -13.15 13.34
CA LEU A 138 -2.05 -13.82 12.81
C LEU A 138 -0.98 -14.13 13.88
N GLY A 139 -1.22 -13.82 15.15
CA GLY A 139 -0.32 -14.13 16.27
C GLY A 139 0.57 -12.97 16.74
N ALA A 140 0.43 -11.77 16.19
CA ALA A 140 1.23 -10.63 16.61
C ALA A 140 0.78 -10.05 17.97
N LYS A 141 1.74 -9.50 18.72
CA LYS A 141 1.55 -8.88 20.02
C LYS A 141 1.72 -7.37 19.92
N PHE A 142 0.90 -6.64 20.68
CA PHE A 142 0.94 -5.18 20.73
C PHE A 142 1.70 -4.71 21.96
N ARG A 143 2.70 -3.87 21.73
CA ARG A 143 3.40 -3.14 22.78
C ARG A 143 3.09 -1.66 22.64
N TYR A 144 2.44 -1.09 23.66
CA TYR A 144 2.22 0.34 23.73
C TYR A 144 3.28 0.99 24.61
N ASN A 145 4.08 1.88 24.04
CA ASN A 145 4.98 2.74 24.80
C ASN A 145 4.28 4.08 25.10
N LYS A 146 3.89 4.28 26.37
CA LYS A 146 3.21 5.50 26.85
C LYS A 146 4.07 6.75 26.71
N GLU A 147 5.38 6.63 26.90
CA GLU A 147 6.32 7.76 26.90
C GLU A 147 6.57 8.26 25.47
N GLU A 148 6.69 7.34 24.52
CA GLU A 148 6.96 7.65 23.12
C GLU A 148 5.70 7.83 22.26
N ARG A 149 4.51 7.63 22.85
CA ARG A 149 3.19 7.63 22.17
C ARG A 149 3.17 6.73 20.94
N PHE A 150 3.79 5.57 21.06
CA PHE A 150 4.13 4.72 19.93
C PHE A 150 3.56 3.30 20.10
N TYR A 151 3.09 2.70 19.01
CA TYR A 151 2.59 1.33 18.99
C TYR A 151 3.61 0.46 18.24
N GLY A 152 4.24 -0.47 18.96
CA GLY A 152 5.01 -1.56 18.41
C GLY A 152 4.11 -2.77 18.17
N VAL A 153 4.33 -3.45 17.05
CA VAL A 153 3.70 -4.73 16.71
C VAL A 153 4.82 -5.74 16.51
N GLU A 154 4.79 -6.82 17.27
CA GLU A 154 5.88 -7.80 17.30
C GLU A 154 5.31 -9.22 17.14
N ALA A 155 5.97 -10.03 16.32
CA ALA A 155 5.68 -11.44 16.11
C ALA A 155 7.00 -12.22 16.26
N PRO A 156 7.53 -12.36 17.49
CA PRO A 156 8.84 -12.98 17.73
C PRO A 156 8.88 -14.46 17.31
N ASP A 157 7.73 -15.12 17.36
CA ASP A 157 7.56 -16.52 16.97
C ASP A 157 7.13 -16.67 15.49
N GLY A 158 7.19 -15.58 14.71
CA GLY A 158 6.60 -15.48 13.38
C GLY A 158 5.08 -15.33 13.40
N LEU A 159 4.50 -15.16 12.22
CA LEU A 159 3.05 -15.12 12.04
C LEU A 159 2.51 -16.51 11.72
N THR A 160 1.29 -16.82 12.16
CA THR A 160 0.60 -18.08 11.86
C THR A 160 -0.71 -17.79 11.15
N GLY A 161 -0.97 -18.51 10.07
CA GLY A 161 -2.20 -18.37 9.30
C GLY A 161 -3.42 -18.78 10.11
N THR A 162 -4.53 -18.07 9.88
CA THR A 162 -5.79 -18.30 10.58
C THR A 162 -6.99 -17.94 9.70
N TYR A 163 -8.18 -18.35 10.12
CA TYR A 163 -9.42 -17.82 9.59
C TYR A 163 -9.78 -16.51 10.31
N MET A 164 -10.06 -15.45 9.57
CA MET A 164 -10.54 -14.18 10.12
C MET A 164 -11.68 -13.58 9.30
N LEU A 165 -12.68 -13.05 10.00
CA LEU A 165 -13.74 -12.22 9.44
C LEU A 165 -13.43 -10.75 9.75
N LEU A 166 -13.26 -9.92 8.72
CA LEU A 166 -13.03 -8.50 8.92
C LEU A 166 -14.34 -7.78 9.27
N ASP A 167 -14.34 -6.97 10.34
CA ASP A 167 -15.49 -6.15 10.75
C ASP A 167 -15.94 -5.17 9.65
N GLN A 168 -15.00 -4.74 8.81
CA GLN A 168 -15.21 -3.84 7.68
C GLN A 168 -14.29 -4.25 6.53
N ALA A 169 -14.80 -4.17 5.30
CA ALA A 169 -14.02 -4.27 4.07
C ALA A 169 -13.08 -3.05 3.90
N SER A 170 -12.06 -2.96 4.76
CA SER A 170 -11.06 -1.89 4.75
C SER A 170 -10.01 -2.20 3.70
N VAL A 171 -9.86 -1.33 2.68
CA VAL A 171 -8.86 -1.51 1.60
C VAL A 171 -7.45 -1.64 2.16
N THR A 172 -7.01 -0.64 2.93
CA THR A 172 -5.65 -0.64 3.49
C THR A 172 -5.48 -1.69 4.57
N GLY A 173 -6.55 -2.00 5.32
CA GLY A 173 -6.53 -3.06 6.34
C GLY A 173 -6.29 -4.42 5.70
N THR A 174 -7.11 -4.75 4.71
CA THR A 174 -6.99 -6.00 3.93
C THR A 174 -5.62 -6.09 3.27
N ALA A 175 -5.14 -5.03 2.62
CA ALA A 175 -3.82 -5.01 2.00
C ALA A 175 -2.69 -5.31 2.99
N ASN A 176 -2.72 -4.72 4.19
CA ASN A 176 -1.70 -4.94 5.21
C ASN A 176 -1.71 -6.38 5.73
N ILE A 177 -2.90 -6.94 5.93
CA ILE A 177 -3.08 -8.32 6.39
C ILE A 177 -2.62 -9.29 5.30
N VAL A 178 -2.99 -9.04 4.03
CA VAL A 178 -2.53 -9.85 2.89
C VAL A 178 -1.00 -9.86 2.83
N MET A 179 -0.34 -8.70 2.89
CA MET A 179 1.12 -8.62 2.90
C MET A 179 1.76 -9.33 4.11
N ALA A 180 1.08 -9.37 5.26
CA ALA A 180 1.57 -10.11 6.42
C ALA A 180 1.37 -11.63 6.27
N ALA A 181 0.23 -12.04 5.74
CA ALA A 181 -0.21 -13.43 5.62
C ALA A 181 0.60 -14.22 4.59
N VAL A 182 1.14 -13.59 3.54
CA VAL A 182 1.91 -14.30 2.50
C VAL A 182 3.19 -14.97 3.01
N LEU A 183 3.72 -14.56 4.17
CA LEU A 183 4.87 -15.22 4.81
C LEU A 183 4.49 -15.86 6.16
N ALA A 184 3.20 -15.92 6.51
CA ALA A 184 2.73 -16.55 7.74
C ALA A 184 2.75 -18.08 7.61
N LYS A 185 3.01 -18.79 8.70
CA LYS A 185 3.00 -20.26 8.68
C LYS A 185 1.58 -20.80 8.50
N GLY A 186 1.35 -21.54 7.42
CA GLY A 186 0.07 -22.20 7.14
C GLY A 186 -0.89 -21.32 6.33
N THR A 187 -2.18 -21.68 6.35
CA THR A 187 -3.20 -21.02 5.52
C THR A 187 -3.91 -19.91 6.29
N THR A 188 -3.99 -18.73 5.69
CA THR A 188 -4.84 -17.62 6.15
C THR A 188 -6.07 -17.52 5.26
N THR A 189 -7.25 -17.47 5.85
CA THR A 189 -8.50 -17.17 5.13
C THR A 189 -9.06 -15.85 5.64
N ILE A 190 -9.24 -14.88 4.75
CA ILE A 190 -9.77 -13.55 5.07
C ILE A 190 -11.15 -13.44 4.44
N TYR A 191 -12.19 -13.39 5.26
CA TYR A 191 -13.56 -13.14 4.82
C TYR A 191 -13.96 -11.67 5.06
N ASN A 192 -14.86 -11.16 4.22
CA ASN A 192 -15.18 -9.73 4.11
C ASN A 192 -13.96 -8.87 3.71
N ALA A 193 -13.09 -9.44 2.88
CA ALA A 193 -11.96 -8.74 2.28
C ALA A 193 -12.45 -7.61 1.35
N ALA A 194 -11.69 -6.52 1.31
CA ALA A 194 -11.85 -5.50 0.26
C ALA A 194 -11.69 -6.13 -1.14
N CYS A 195 -12.34 -5.56 -2.15
CA CYS A 195 -12.39 -6.12 -3.51
C CYS A 195 -11.89 -5.14 -4.59
N GLU A 196 -11.43 -3.96 -4.16
CA GLU A 196 -11.05 -2.86 -5.02
C GLU A 196 -9.92 -3.26 -5.99
N PRO A 197 -9.90 -2.71 -7.22
CA PRO A 197 -8.89 -3.06 -8.22
C PRO A 197 -7.44 -2.96 -7.71
N TYR A 198 -7.16 -1.98 -6.85
CA TYR A 198 -5.83 -1.78 -6.26
C TYR A 198 -5.36 -2.97 -5.40
N LEU A 199 -6.29 -3.58 -4.65
CA LEU A 199 -5.98 -4.76 -3.83
C LEU A 199 -5.82 -6.00 -4.70
N GLN A 200 -6.61 -6.12 -5.77
CA GLN A 200 -6.42 -7.18 -6.76
C GLN A 200 -5.03 -7.10 -7.39
N GLN A 201 -4.58 -5.89 -7.72
CA GLN A 201 -3.25 -5.66 -8.27
C GLN A 201 -2.13 -5.99 -7.28
N LEU A 202 -2.29 -5.65 -6.01
CA LEU A 202 -1.39 -6.10 -4.94
C LEU A 202 -1.30 -7.63 -4.91
N CYS A 203 -2.43 -8.33 -4.87
CA CYS A 203 -2.45 -9.81 -4.84
C CYS A 203 -1.79 -10.40 -6.10
N LYS A 204 -2.06 -9.84 -7.28
CA LYS A 204 -1.42 -10.27 -8.54
C LYS A 204 0.09 -10.05 -8.53
N MET A 205 0.57 -8.93 -7.99
CA MET A 205 2.01 -8.69 -7.82
C MET A 205 2.62 -9.71 -6.85
N LEU A 206 2.00 -9.94 -5.69
CA LEU A 206 2.48 -10.91 -4.72
C LEU A 206 2.54 -12.32 -5.31
N ASN A 207 1.53 -12.73 -6.08
CA ASN A 207 1.56 -14.02 -6.80
C ASN A 207 2.69 -14.08 -7.83
N LYS A 208 2.99 -12.99 -8.56
CA LYS A 208 4.16 -12.93 -9.44
C LYS A 208 5.49 -13.04 -8.68
N MET A 209 5.53 -12.61 -7.42
CA MET A 209 6.69 -12.76 -6.54
C MET A 209 6.77 -14.18 -5.92
N GLY A 210 5.78 -15.05 -6.16
CA GLY A 210 5.77 -16.43 -5.65
C GLY A 210 4.80 -16.68 -4.50
N ALA A 211 3.96 -15.72 -4.11
CA ALA A 211 2.90 -15.96 -3.13
C ALA A 211 1.82 -16.88 -3.69
N MET A 212 1.07 -17.54 -2.80
CA MET A 212 -0.06 -18.38 -3.14
C MET A 212 -1.36 -17.74 -2.62
N ILE A 213 -1.94 -16.84 -3.42
CA ILE A 213 -3.18 -16.12 -3.10
C ILE A 213 -4.29 -16.50 -4.08
N ASP A 214 -5.37 -17.06 -3.54
CA ASP A 214 -6.61 -17.38 -4.24
C ASP A 214 -7.78 -16.47 -3.83
N GLY A 215 -8.83 -16.44 -4.66
CA GLY A 215 -10.04 -15.65 -4.41
C GLY A 215 -9.91 -14.16 -4.76
N VAL A 216 -8.86 -13.77 -5.50
CA VAL A 216 -8.58 -12.38 -5.88
C VAL A 216 -9.77 -11.73 -6.58
N GLY A 217 -10.23 -10.61 -6.03
CA GLY A 217 -11.40 -9.86 -6.54
C GLY A 217 -12.73 -10.29 -5.93
N SER A 218 -12.74 -11.32 -5.08
CA SER A 218 -13.89 -11.68 -4.25
C SER A 218 -13.74 -11.16 -2.82
N ASN A 219 -14.79 -11.29 -2.01
CA ASN A 219 -14.78 -10.94 -0.59
C ASN A 219 -14.15 -12.03 0.30
N MET A 220 -13.61 -13.10 -0.28
CA MET A 220 -12.93 -14.19 0.40
C MET A 220 -11.55 -14.41 -0.24
N LEU A 221 -10.49 -14.16 0.52
CA LEU A 221 -9.12 -14.47 0.11
C LEU A 221 -8.62 -15.69 0.87
N MET A 222 -7.95 -16.59 0.18
CA MET A 222 -7.23 -17.71 0.78
C MET A 222 -5.76 -17.59 0.42
N ILE A 223 -4.90 -17.62 1.44
CA ILE A 223 -3.48 -17.33 1.31
C ILE A 223 -2.72 -18.47 1.97
N GLU A 224 -2.01 -19.26 1.18
CA GLU A 224 -1.04 -20.21 1.70
C GLU A 224 0.29 -19.49 1.86
N GLY A 225 0.76 -19.35 3.10
CA GLY A 225 1.99 -18.62 3.33
C GLY A 225 3.21 -19.41 2.89
N VAL A 226 4.15 -18.69 2.26
CA VAL A 226 5.39 -19.22 1.70
C VAL A 226 6.59 -18.80 2.55
N THR A 227 7.74 -19.44 2.35
CA THR A 227 8.95 -19.14 3.14
C THR A 227 9.65 -17.86 2.68
N GLU A 228 9.56 -17.54 1.39
CA GLU A 228 10.21 -16.38 0.79
C GLU A 228 9.46 -15.93 -0.48
N LEU A 229 9.71 -14.68 -0.88
CA LEU A 229 9.22 -14.12 -2.13
C LEU A 229 10.40 -13.60 -2.97
N GLY A 230 10.31 -13.80 -4.27
CA GLY A 230 11.29 -13.30 -5.24
C GLY A 230 11.01 -11.86 -5.70
N GLY A 231 11.87 -11.37 -6.58
CA GLY A 231 11.68 -10.12 -7.30
C GLY A 231 10.61 -10.24 -8.38
N CYS A 232 10.13 -9.10 -8.89
CA CYS A 232 9.20 -9.10 -10.01
C CYS A 232 9.23 -7.78 -10.79
N GLU A 233 8.59 -7.78 -11.96
CA GLU A 233 8.19 -6.57 -12.66
C GLU A 233 6.67 -6.35 -12.54
N HIS A 234 6.27 -5.14 -12.21
CA HIS A 234 4.87 -4.76 -12.10
C HIS A 234 4.61 -3.37 -12.68
N ARG A 235 3.50 -3.22 -13.40
CA ARG A 235 3.03 -1.94 -13.91
C ARG A 235 1.76 -1.54 -13.17
N ILE A 236 1.79 -0.36 -12.57
CA ILE A 236 0.63 0.21 -11.87
C ILE A 236 -0.47 0.53 -12.89
N LEU A 237 -1.72 0.21 -12.56
CA LEU A 237 -2.84 0.52 -13.44
C LEU A 237 -3.13 2.03 -13.46
N PRO A 238 -3.72 2.54 -14.56
CA PRO A 238 -4.27 3.89 -14.64
C PRO A 238 -5.19 4.24 -13.46
N ASP A 239 -5.16 5.49 -12.99
CA ASP A 239 -5.99 5.93 -11.87
C ASP A 239 -7.47 6.04 -12.26
N MET A 240 -8.27 5.04 -11.85
CA MET A 240 -9.72 5.04 -12.09
C MET A 240 -10.46 6.26 -11.52
N ILE A 241 -9.93 6.91 -10.47
CA ILE A 241 -10.53 8.12 -9.90
C ILE A 241 -10.22 9.32 -10.80
N GLU A 242 -9.01 9.39 -11.37
CA GLU A 242 -8.66 10.40 -12.37
C GLU A 242 -9.50 10.22 -13.63
N ILE A 243 -9.60 8.99 -14.14
CA ILE A 243 -10.43 8.63 -15.31
C ILE A 243 -11.88 9.07 -15.08
N GLY A 244 -12.48 8.69 -13.94
CA GLY A 244 -13.84 9.06 -13.60
C GLY A 244 -14.03 10.59 -13.51
N SER A 245 -13.03 11.31 -13.01
CA SER A 245 -13.06 12.78 -12.94
C SER A 245 -13.08 13.42 -14.33
N TRP A 246 -12.27 12.90 -15.27
CA TRP A 246 -12.27 13.37 -16.66
C TRP A 246 -13.57 13.04 -17.40
N ILE A 247 -14.13 11.84 -17.18
CA ILE A 247 -15.45 11.46 -17.72
C ILE A 247 -16.52 12.43 -17.19
N GLY A 248 -16.53 12.70 -15.89
CA GLY A 248 -17.46 13.65 -15.28
C GLY A 248 -17.33 15.05 -15.86
N LEU A 249 -16.11 15.55 -16.01
CA LEU A 249 -15.84 16.86 -16.63
C LEU A 249 -16.33 16.90 -18.08
N ALA A 250 -16.03 15.88 -18.88
CA ALA A 250 -16.46 15.79 -20.27
C ALA A 250 -18.00 15.83 -20.39
N ALA A 251 -18.69 15.06 -19.55
CA ALA A 251 -20.14 15.01 -19.50
C ALA A 251 -20.76 16.37 -19.14
N MET A 252 -20.23 17.05 -18.10
CA MET A 252 -20.73 18.35 -17.65
C MET A 252 -20.53 19.46 -18.68
N THR A 253 -19.44 19.39 -19.45
CA THR A 253 -19.06 20.42 -20.43
C THR A 253 -19.48 20.08 -21.85
N LYS A 254 -20.11 18.93 -22.08
CA LYS A 254 -20.43 18.39 -23.42
C LYS A 254 -19.19 18.38 -24.33
N SER A 255 -18.08 17.94 -23.77
CA SER A 255 -16.76 17.95 -24.41
C SER A 255 -16.42 16.61 -25.06
N GLU A 256 -15.53 16.65 -26.04
CA GLU A 256 -15.04 15.45 -26.75
C GLU A 256 -13.62 15.11 -26.26
N LEU A 257 -13.53 14.30 -25.20
CA LEU A 257 -12.25 13.87 -24.63
C LEU A 257 -12.01 12.38 -24.90
N THR A 258 -10.79 12.05 -25.33
CA THR A 258 -10.30 10.66 -25.45
C THR A 258 -9.39 10.34 -24.28
N ILE A 259 -9.74 9.33 -23.49
CA ILE A 259 -8.88 8.84 -22.40
C ILE A 259 -8.15 7.59 -22.90
N LYS A 260 -6.83 7.64 -22.93
CA LYS A 260 -5.96 6.57 -23.46
C LYS A 260 -5.46 5.65 -22.36
N ASP A 261 -5.13 4.42 -22.73
CA ASP A 261 -4.55 3.40 -21.85
C ASP A 261 -5.43 3.16 -20.61
N VAL A 262 -6.69 2.75 -20.81
CA VAL A 262 -7.70 2.51 -19.75
C VAL A 262 -8.36 1.14 -19.86
#